data_AF-A0A7C4PHG1-F1
#
_entry.id   AF-A0A7C4PHG1-F1
#
_cell.length_a   1.000
_cell.length_b   1.000
_cell.length_c   1.000
_cell.angle_alpha   90.00
_cell.angle_beta   90.00
_cell.angle_gamma   90.00
#
_symmetry.space_group_name_H-M   'P 1'
#
loop_
_entity.id
_entity.type
_entity.pdbx_description
1 polymer ?
#
loop_
_entity_poly.entity_id
_entity_poly.type
_entity_poly.pdbx_seq_one_letter_code
_entity_poly.pdbx_strand_id
1 'polypeptide(L)'
;MKLYRLFGLFIAVLALSVWAFAGEDEHEGDLLLGYEGGVLTILSPEPLTQEPYWLTVNMEPTGLGFYVVDIGFDFAHGDHDHTISPLNGDEPMLKQVTIRQLFVSSELFGVVEGDDAPIFGIGTVGELTLMYDPDDPESVHKHVVFATSDFAPKLWQFQLVNGIAHDGTALGNSLVYTIKFNPVPEPASLAVLATGTGLLLLSRRRR
;
A
#
# COMPACT_ATOMS: atom_id res chain seq x y z
N MET A 1 -20.40 -17.14 -2.70
CA MET A 1 -19.34 -17.42 -1.70
C MET A 1 -18.21 -18.35 -2.19
N LYS A 2 -17.73 -18.24 -3.44
CA LYS A 2 -16.63 -19.11 -3.92
C LYS A 2 -15.63 -18.48 -4.92
N LEU A 3 -15.75 -17.19 -5.30
CA LEU A 3 -14.82 -16.57 -6.26
C LEU A 3 -13.65 -15.82 -5.57
N TYR A 4 -13.88 -15.24 -4.41
CA TYR A 4 -12.89 -14.42 -3.67
C TYR A 4 -11.72 -15.23 -3.09
N ARG A 5 -11.93 -16.50 -2.73
CA ARG A 5 -10.90 -17.34 -2.08
C ARG A 5 -9.80 -17.83 -3.02
N LEU A 6 -10.06 -17.87 -4.33
CA LEU A 6 -9.03 -18.18 -5.34
C LEU A 6 -8.28 -16.93 -5.79
N PHE A 7 -8.83 -15.74 -5.51
CA PHE A 7 -8.25 -14.45 -5.84
C PHE A 7 -7.16 -14.03 -4.84
N GLY A 8 -7.37 -14.23 -3.54
CA GLY A 8 -6.40 -13.87 -2.48
C GLY A 8 -5.05 -14.59 -2.62
N LEU A 9 -5.07 -15.92 -2.81
CA LEU A 9 -3.86 -16.74 -2.93
C LEU A 9 -3.00 -16.37 -4.14
N PHE A 10 -3.62 -15.92 -5.24
CA PHE A 10 -2.89 -15.50 -6.45
C PHE A 10 -2.22 -14.14 -6.28
N ILE A 11 -2.79 -13.25 -5.46
CA ILE A 11 -2.25 -11.91 -5.21
C ILE A 11 -1.09 -11.96 -4.20
N ALA A 12 -1.17 -12.83 -3.19
CA ALA A 12 -0.06 -13.06 -2.25
C ALA A 12 1.20 -13.59 -2.95
N VAL A 13 1.06 -14.48 -3.95
CA VAL A 13 2.19 -14.94 -4.78
C VAL A 13 2.73 -13.83 -5.69
N LEU A 14 1.88 -12.86 -6.04
CA LEU A 14 2.23 -11.77 -6.94
C LEU A 14 2.96 -10.64 -6.22
N ALA A 15 2.57 -10.34 -4.96
CA ALA A 15 3.30 -9.44 -4.07
C ALA A 15 4.78 -9.83 -3.96
N LEU A 16 5.07 -11.14 -3.80
CA LEU A 16 6.44 -11.67 -3.72
C LEU A 16 7.27 -11.48 -5.00
N SER A 17 6.66 -11.20 -6.16
CA SER A 17 7.36 -11.03 -7.45
C SER A 17 7.67 -9.57 -7.81
N VAL A 18 6.96 -8.60 -7.20
CA VAL A 18 7.18 -7.16 -7.44
C VAL A 18 8.48 -6.69 -6.76
N TRP A 19 8.90 -7.36 -5.69
CA TRP A 19 10.17 -7.09 -4.97
C TRP A 19 11.43 -7.30 -5.82
N ALA A 20 11.38 -8.07 -6.91
CA ALA A 20 12.58 -8.37 -7.71
C ALA A 20 13.00 -7.23 -8.67
N PHE A 21 12.19 -6.18 -8.83
CA PHE A 21 12.45 -5.09 -9.78
C PHE A 21 12.37 -3.68 -9.17
N ALA A 22 12.02 -3.54 -7.89
CA ALA A 22 12.15 -2.29 -7.15
C ALA A 22 13.56 -2.21 -6.56
N GLY A 23 14.39 -1.31 -7.09
CA GLY A 23 15.77 -1.13 -6.63
C GLY A 23 15.84 -0.49 -5.24
N GLU A 24 16.69 -1.06 -4.39
CA GLU A 24 17.64 -0.42 -3.44
C GLU A 24 17.26 0.78 -2.55
N ASP A 25 16.00 1.17 -2.38
CA ASP A 25 15.60 2.18 -1.36
C ASP A 25 14.48 1.63 -0.46
N GLU A 26 14.85 0.82 0.54
CA GLU A 26 13.95 0.00 1.39
C GLU A 26 12.89 0.77 2.21
N HIS A 27 12.84 2.12 2.20
CA HIS A 27 11.87 2.91 2.99
C HIS A 27 11.37 4.22 2.35
N GLU A 28 11.72 4.54 1.09
CA GLU A 28 11.37 5.85 0.51
C GLU A 28 9.87 6.01 0.09
N GLY A 29 9.05 4.97 0.26
CA GLY A 29 7.66 4.94 -0.24
C GLY A 29 6.54 4.93 0.81
N ASP A 30 6.86 4.75 2.09
CA ASP A 30 5.85 4.46 3.11
C ASP A 30 5.13 5.71 3.62
N LEU A 31 3.88 5.49 4.02
CA LEU A 31 3.08 6.50 4.69
C LEU A 31 3.44 6.53 6.17
N LEU A 32 4.25 7.52 6.57
CA LEU A 32 4.59 7.71 7.97
C LEU A 32 3.46 8.40 8.71
N LEU A 33 2.93 7.71 9.71
CA LEU A 33 1.79 8.12 10.52
C LEU A 33 2.30 8.69 11.85
N GLY A 34 1.79 9.85 12.22
CA GLY A 34 2.14 10.52 13.47
C GLY A 34 1.02 11.42 13.95
N TYR A 35 1.39 12.45 14.70
CA TYR A 35 0.46 13.47 15.15
C TYR A 35 1.15 14.83 15.33
N GLU A 36 0.40 15.90 15.10
CA GLU A 36 0.82 17.28 15.33
C GLU A 36 -0.30 18.02 16.06
N GLY A 37 0.04 18.81 17.08
CA GLY A 37 -0.95 19.60 17.82
C GLY A 37 -2.09 18.77 18.45
N GLY A 38 -1.83 17.49 18.77
CA GLY A 38 -2.83 16.56 19.32
C GLY A 38 -3.80 15.98 18.28
N VAL A 39 -3.50 16.12 16.99
CA VAL A 39 -4.32 15.60 15.88
C VAL A 39 -3.48 14.63 15.06
N LEU A 40 -4.05 13.48 14.69
CA LEU A 40 -3.42 12.51 13.79
C LEU A 40 -3.05 13.16 12.46
N THR A 41 -1.87 12.83 11.94
CA THR A 41 -1.43 13.33 10.63
C THR A 41 -0.52 12.34 9.92
N ILE A 42 -0.41 12.49 8.60
CA ILE A 42 0.66 11.88 7.79
C ILE A 42 1.83 12.86 7.77
N LEU A 43 3.02 12.34 8.08
CA LEU A 43 4.28 13.10 8.15
C LEU A 43 5.17 12.88 6.93
N SER A 44 4.93 11.81 6.17
CA SER A 44 5.61 11.50 4.90
C SER A 44 4.70 10.63 4.03
N PRO A 45 4.71 10.78 2.70
CA PRO A 45 5.54 11.68 1.91
C PRO A 45 4.99 13.11 1.85
N GLU A 46 5.85 14.07 1.46
CA GLU A 46 5.53 15.51 1.36
C GLU A 46 4.18 15.83 0.65
N PRO A 47 3.78 15.14 -0.45
CA PRO A 47 2.49 15.42 -1.09
C PRO A 47 1.27 15.19 -0.19
N LEU A 48 1.40 14.40 0.87
CA LEU A 48 0.37 14.18 1.88
C LEU A 48 0.52 15.06 3.12
N THR A 49 1.58 15.86 3.24
CA THR A 49 1.79 16.80 4.36
C THR A 49 1.31 18.22 4.04
N GLN A 50 1.04 18.53 2.77
CA GLN A 50 0.61 19.85 2.31
C GLN A 50 -0.66 19.76 1.45
N GLU A 51 -1.47 20.82 1.43
CA GLU A 51 -2.64 20.89 0.54
C GLU A 51 -2.23 20.64 -0.93
N PRO A 52 -2.97 19.80 -1.68
CA PRO A 52 -4.31 19.28 -1.40
C PRO A 52 -4.36 17.95 -0.61
N TYR A 53 -3.25 17.50 -0.03
CA TYR A 53 -3.09 16.24 0.72
C TYR A 53 -3.29 14.98 -0.14
N TRP A 54 -2.79 15.04 -1.38
CA TRP A 54 -2.97 13.99 -2.38
C TRP A 54 -1.64 13.44 -2.89
N LEU A 55 -1.57 12.12 -3.00
CA LEU A 55 -0.43 11.40 -3.59
C LEU A 55 -0.88 10.71 -4.87
N THR A 56 -0.07 10.76 -5.93
CA THR A 56 -0.26 9.93 -7.13
C THR A 56 0.77 8.82 -7.13
N VAL A 57 0.31 7.58 -7.26
CA VAL A 57 1.15 6.39 -7.35
C VAL A 57 0.90 5.68 -8.67
N ASN A 58 1.96 5.15 -9.27
CA ASN A 58 1.85 4.33 -10.47
C ASN A 58 1.56 2.88 -10.06
N MET A 59 0.70 2.20 -10.82
CA MET A 59 0.43 0.77 -10.62
C MET A 59 1.04 -0.03 -11.77
N GLU A 60 1.91 -0.96 -11.42
CA GLU A 60 2.63 -1.79 -12.37
C GLU A 60 1.77 -2.97 -12.84
N PRO A 61 1.80 -3.31 -14.13
CA PRO A 61 1.07 -4.45 -14.65
C PRO A 61 1.72 -5.75 -14.24
N THR A 62 0.88 -6.73 -13.89
CA THR A 62 1.33 -8.04 -13.41
C THR A 62 1.54 -9.06 -14.52
N GLY A 63 1.16 -8.72 -15.77
CA GLY A 63 1.05 -9.67 -16.88
C GLY A 63 -0.12 -10.66 -16.77
N LEU A 64 -0.90 -10.61 -15.68
CA LEU A 64 -2.08 -11.45 -15.43
C LEU A 64 -3.40 -10.66 -15.52
N GLY A 65 -3.37 -9.47 -16.12
CA GLY A 65 -4.54 -8.60 -16.27
C GLY A 65 -4.88 -7.77 -15.02
N PHE A 66 -3.93 -7.60 -14.11
CA PHE A 66 -4.02 -6.69 -12.98
C PHE A 66 -2.93 -5.63 -13.04
N TYR A 67 -3.21 -4.50 -12.43
CA TYR A 67 -2.25 -3.47 -12.07
C TYR A 67 -2.17 -3.44 -10.55
N VAL A 68 -0.96 -3.43 -10.00
CA VAL A 68 -0.72 -3.49 -8.57
C VAL A 68 0.25 -2.42 -8.12
N VAL A 69 0.09 -1.96 -6.89
CA VAL A 69 1.08 -1.17 -6.18
C VAL A 69 1.05 -1.56 -4.71
N ASP A 70 2.22 -1.56 -4.09
CA ASP A 70 2.36 -1.76 -2.66
C ASP A 70 2.42 -0.41 -1.94
N ILE A 71 1.73 -0.28 -0.82
CA ILE A 71 1.73 0.91 0.02
C ILE A 71 1.99 0.46 1.45
N GLY A 72 3.15 0.81 1.99
CA GLY A 72 3.48 0.62 3.39
C GLY A 72 2.89 1.73 4.26
N PHE A 73 2.55 1.36 5.48
CA PHE A 73 2.15 2.24 6.57
C PHE A 73 3.05 1.97 7.75
N ASP A 74 3.58 3.03 8.37
CA ASP A 74 4.48 2.90 9.51
C ASP A 74 4.25 4.03 10.52
N PHE A 75 4.67 3.84 11.76
CA PHE A 75 4.67 4.90 12.75
C PHE A 75 5.95 5.73 12.64
N ALA A 76 5.77 7.05 12.61
CA ALA A 76 6.90 7.96 12.74
C ALA A 76 7.54 7.81 14.13
N HIS A 77 8.86 7.97 14.19
CA HIS A 77 9.64 7.95 15.42
C HIS A 77 10.08 9.38 15.78
N GLY A 78 10.45 9.60 17.05
CA GLY A 78 10.62 10.92 17.68
C GLY A 78 11.64 11.87 17.03
N ASP A 79 12.57 11.36 16.22
CA ASP A 79 13.48 12.16 15.39
C ASP A 79 13.10 11.97 13.90
N HIS A 80 12.64 13.04 13.25
CA HIS A 80 12.19 13.03 11.84
C HIS A 80 13.34 12.88 10.83
N ASP A 81 14.44 12.21 11.19
CA ASP A 81 15.55 11.91 10.30
C ASP A 81 15.39 10.49 9.75
N HIS A 82 14.99 10.40 8.48
CA HIS A 82 14.72 9.18 7.72
C HIS A 82 15.96 8.29 7.48
N THR A 83 17.07 8.50 8.20
CA THR A 83 18.35 7.81 7.97
C THR A 83 18.72 6.79 9.06
N ILE A 84 17.91 6.65 10.12
CA ILE A 84 18.21 5.75 11.23
C ILE A 84 17.18 4.60 11.25
N SER A 85 17.61 3.47 10.72
CA SER A 85 17.00 2.14 10.87
C SER A 85 16.54 1.90 12.33
N PRO A 86 15.39 1.23 12.57
CA PRO A 86 14.66 1.21 13.86
C PRO A 86 15.36 0.46 15.01
N LEU A 87 16.63 0.07 14.84
CA LEU A 87 17.30 -0.83 15.77
C LEU A 87 18.01 -0.16 16.95
N ASN A 88 17.98 1.18 17.11
CA ASN A 88 18.52 1.83 18.31
C ASN A 88 17.88 3.20 18.61
N GLY A 89 16.71 3.19 19.27
CA GLY A 89 16.27 4.29 20.15
C GLY A 89 15.54 5.45 19.49
N ASP A 90 14.21 5.35 19.42
CA ASP A 90 13.24 6.28 20.01
C ASP A 90 11.89 5.56 19.95
N GLU A 91 11.00 5.78 20.91
CA GLU A 91 9.67 5.15 20.90
C GLU A 91 8.84 5.69 19.70
N PRO A 92 7.97 4.88 19.07
CA PRO A 92 7.11 5.40 18.00
C PRO A 92 6.23 6.53 18.55
N MET A 93 5.86 7.50 17.73
CA MET A 93 4.96 8.58 18.15
C MET A 93 3.59 8.03 18.56
N LEU A 94 3.12 7.00 17.88
CA LEU A 94 1.80 6.42 18.06
C LEU A 94 1.90 5.08 18.78
N LYS A 95 0.93 4.82 19.65
CA LYS A 95 0.64 3.48 20.17
C LYS A 95 -0.36 2.74 19.30
N GLN A 96 -1.33 3.47 18.75
CA GLN A 96 -2.42 2.92 17.95
C GLN A 96 -2.97 3.95 16.99
N VAL A 97 -3.37 3.51 15.80
CA VAL A 97 -4.20 4.29 14.87
C VAL A 97 -5.01 3.35 13.99
N THR A 98 -6.20 3.80 13.60
CA THR A 98 -7.02 3.12 12.59
C THR A 98 -7.05 3.95 11.31
N ILE A 99 -6.70 3.32 10.19
CA ILE A 99 -6.87 3.85 8.84
C ILE A 99 -8.28 3.47 8.39
N ARG A 100 -9.13 4.47 8.16
CA ARG A 100 -10.54 4.27 7.76
C ARG A 100 -10.77 4.75 6.34
N GLN A 101 -11.23 3.85 5.48
CA GLN A 101 -11.70 4.12 4.13
C GLN A 101 -12.97 4.96 4.17
N LEU A 102 -12.95 6.09 3.45
CA LEU A 102 -14.13 6.94 3.23
C LEU A 102 -14.68 6.77 1.81
N PHE A 103 -13.80 6.55 0.84
CA PHE A 103 -14.15 6.34 -0.55
C PHE A 103 -13.16 5.40 -1.23
N VAL A 104 -13.64 4.60 -2.17
CA VAL A 104 -12.81 3.78 -3.04
C VAL A 104 -13.48 3.68 -4.41
N SER A 105 -12.72 3.88 -5.48
CA SER A 105 -13.21 3.66 -6.84
C SER A 105 -13.63 2.21 -7.04
N SER A 106 -14.60 1.98 -7.93
CA SER A 106 -14.98 0.62 -8.33
C SER A 106 -13.80 -0.14 -8.93
N GLU A 107 -13.77 -1.45 -8.69
CA GLU A 107 -12.72 -2.39 -9.11
C GLU A 107 -11.35 -2.19 -8.42
N LEU A 108 -11.17 -1.17 -7.57
CA LEU A 108 -9.99 -1.04 -6.71
C LEU A 108 -10.24 -1.75 -5.38
N PHE A 109 -9.30 -2.58 -4.96
CA PHE A 109 -9.32 -3.23 -3.65
C PHE A 109 -7.90 -3.32 -3.08
N GLY A 110 -7.79 -3.38 -1.75
CA GLY A 110 -6.53 -3.46 -1.02
C GLY A 110 -6.51 -4.68 -0.11
N VAL A 111 -5.41 -5.43 -0.14
CA VAL A 111 -5.18 -6.63 0.68
C VAL A 111 -3.93 -6.39 1.53
N VAL A 112 -4.02 -6.64 2.84
CA VAL A 112 -2.85 -6.57 3.72
C VAL A 112 -1.89 -7.70 3.33
N GLU A 113 -0.59 -7.42 3.30
CA GLU A 113 0.40 -8.46 3.05
C GLU A 113 0.27 -9.60 4.07
N GLY A 114 0.26 -10.85 3.58
CA GLY A 114 0.05 -12.04 4.40
C GLY A 114 -1.43 -12.41 4.64
N ASP A 115 -2.38 -11.54 4.30
CA ASP A 115 -3.80 -11.83 4.37
C ASP A 115 -4.39 -12.32 3.04
N ASP A 116 -5.45 -13.12 3.13
CA ASP A 116 -6.16 -13.66 1.95
C ASP A 116 -7.38 -12.83 1.53
N ALA A 117 -7.83 -11.89 2.38
CA ALA A 117 -9.08 -11.16 2.21
C ALA A 117 -8.85 -9.66 2.05
N PRO A 118 -9.53 -8.99 1.09
CA PRO A 118 -9.44 -7.54 0.96
C PRO A 118 -9.97 -6.82 2.21
N ILE A 119 -9.17 -5.90 2.73
CA ILE A 119 -9.54 -5.01 3.83
C ILE A 119 -10.18 -3.71 3.29
N PHE A 120 -9.72 -3.24 2.13
CA PHE A 120 -10.23 -2.07 1.41
C PHE A 120 -10.87 -2.48 0.08
N GLY A 121 -11.88 -1.72 -0.34
CA GLY A 121 -12.71 -2.02 -1.50
C GLY A 121 -14.20 -1.86 -1.23
N ILE A 122 -15.01 -2.03 -2.28
CA ILE A 122 -16.47 -1.97 -2.16
C ILE A 122 -16.97 -3.22 -1.41
N GLY A 123 -17.68 -3.01 -0.30
CA GLY A 123 -18.28 -4.09 0.50
C GLY A 123 -17.31 -4.79 1.46
N THR A 124 -16.10 -4.25 1.67
CA THR A 124 -15.15 -4.72 2.68
C THR A 124 -15.41 -4.04 4.04
N VAL A 125 -14.62 -4.40 5.06
CA VAL A 125 -14.65 -3.73 6.38
C VAL A 125 -14.28 -2.26 6.26
N GLY A 126 -13.28 -1.94 5.43
CA GLY A 126 -12.85 -0.57 5.18
C GLY A 126 -12.01 0.05 6.29
N GLU A 127 -11.47 -0.76 7.20
CA GLU A 127 -10.65 -0.29 8.32
C GLU A 127 -9.44 -1.20 8.53
N LEU A 128 -8.27 -0.59 8.76
CA LEU A 128 -7.04 -1.27 9.16
C LEU A 128 -6.52 -0.60 10.44
N THR A 129 -6.34 -1.36 11.52
CA THR A 129 -5.79 -0.83 12.77
C THR A 129 -4.35 -1.31 12.94
N LEU A 130 -3.47 -0.35 13.17
CA LEU A 130 -2.07 -0.57 13.54
C LEU A 130 -1.94 -0.36 15.04
N MET A 131 -1.24 -1.26 15.72
CA MET A 131 -1.06 -1.23 17.16
C MET A 131 0.37 -1.64 17.48
N TYR A 132 1.05 -0.80 18.25
CA TYR A 132 2.42 -1.05 18.68
C TYR A 132 2.46 -2.14 19.75
N ASP A 133 3.26 -3.18 19.48
CA ASP A 133 3.61 -4.24 20.43
C ASP A 133 5.08 -4.11 20.84
N PRO A 134 5.40 -3.85 22.13
CA PRO A 134 6.78 -3.81 22.61
C PRO A 134 7.56 -5.12 22.39
N ASP A 135 6.87 -6.26 22.31
CA ASP A 135 7.49 -7.57 22.06
C ASP A 135 7.68 -7.85 20.56
N ASP A 136 7.02 -7.08 19.69
CA ASP A 136 7.13 -7.12 18.23
C ASP A 136 7.04 -5.70 17.63
N PRO A 137 8.12 -4.88 17.71
CA PRO A 137 8.10 -3.50 17.24
C PRO A 137 7.73 -3.34 15.77
N GLU A 138 8.02 -4.35 14.93
CA GLU A 138 7.69 -4.37 13.50
C GLU A 138 6.18 -4.55 13.23
N SER A 139 5.39 -4.85 14.25
CA SER A 139 3.93 -5.03 14.14
C SER A 139 3.18 -3.80 13.60
N VAL A 140 3.76 -2.60 13.74
CA VAL A 140 3.18 -1.33 13.25
C VAL A 140 3.42 -1.10 11.76
N HIS A 141 4.44 -1.76 11.20
CA HIS A 141 4.79 -1.67 9.80
C HIS A 141 3.92 -2.65 9.00
N LYS A 142 3.00 -2.13 8.18
CA LYS A 142 2.07 -2.94 7.38
C LYS A 142 2.01 -2.48 5.94
N HIS A 143 2.17 -3.44 5.04
CA HIS A 143 1.97 -3.27 3.62
C HIS A 143 0.55 -3.63 3.20
N VAL A 144 -0.02 -2.81 2.32
CA VAL A 144 -1.30 -3.08 1.66
C VAL A 144 -1.09 -3.02 0.17
N VAL A 145 -1.27 -4.18 -0.47
CA VAL A 145 -1.24 -4.29 -1.93
C VAL A 145 -2.57 -3.85 -2.49
N PHE A 146 -2.58 -2.72 -3.18
CA PHE A 146 -3.73 -2.25 -3.94
C PHE A 146 -3.70 -2.81 -5.35
N ALA A 147 -4.86 -3.29 -5.82
CA ALA A 147 -4.99 -3.92 -7.12
C ALA A 147 -6.27 -3.48 -7.85
N THR A 148 -6.19 -3.42 -9.17
CA THR A 148 -7.32 -3.19 -10.10
C THR A 148 -7.08 -3.93 -11.41
N SER A 149 -8.13 -4.42 -12.05
CA SER A 149 -8.06 -4.95 -13.43
C SER A 149 -8.40 -3.89 -14.50
N ASP A 150 -8.83 -2.71 -14.08
CA ASP A 150 -9.19 -1.61 -14.95
C ASP A 150 -8.03 -0.61 -15.08
N PHE A 151 -7.72 -0.22 -16.31
CA PHE A 151 -6.65 0.71 -16.67
C PHE A 151 -7.01 2.17 -16.37
N ALA A 152 -8.28 2.50 -16.12
CA ALA A 152 -8.67 3.84 -15.71
C ALA A 152 -8.08 4.23 -14.34
N PRO A 153 -7.64 5.49 -14.14
CA PRO A 153 -7.15 5.94 -12.84
C PRO A 153 -8.18 5.70 -11.73
N LYS A 154 -7.69 5.26 -10.57
CA LYS A 154 -8.51 4.96 -9.39
C LYS A 154 -8.18 5.93 -8.26
N LEU A 155 -9.14 6.11 -7.36
CA LEU A 155 -8.98 6.92 -6.17
C LEU A 155 -9.33 6.09 -4.93
N TRP A 156 -8.58 6.32 -3.86
CA TRP A 156 -8.90 5.89 -2.52
C TRP A 156 -8.79 7.09 -1.60
N GLN A 157 -9.80 7.31 -0.77
CA GLN A 157 -9.78 8.36 0.25
C GLN A 157 -9.91 7.72 1.62
N PHE A 158 -9.10 8.19 2.55
CA PHE A 158 -9.04 7.64 3.89
C PHE A 158 -8.78 8.73 4.93
N GLN A 159 -9.02 8.38 6.18
CA GLN A 159 -8.79 9.21 7.35
C GLN A 159 -8.14 8.38 8.45
N LEU A 160 -7.20 8.96 9.17
CA LEU A 160 -6.63 8.38 10.39
C LEU A 160 -7.52 8.73 11.58
N VAL A 161 -7.92 7.72 12.35
CA VAL A 161 -8.93 7.84 13.41
C VAL A 161 -8.57 6.97 14.60
N ASN A 162 -9.23 7.20 15.74
CA ASN A 162 -9.03 6.41 16.97
C ASN A 162 -7.55 6.34 17.42
N GLY A 163 -6.83 7.45 17.26
CA GLY A 163 -5.41 7.56 17.55
C GLY A 163 -5.11 7.61 19.04
N ILE A 164 -4.06 6.91 19.44
CA ILE A 164 -3.49 6.95 20.78
C ILE A 164 -1.99 7.21 20.62
N ALA A 165 -1.50 8.31 21.19
CA ALA A 165 -0.07 8.58 21.28
C ALA A 165 0.64 7.54 22.16
N HIS A 166 1.95 7.41 22.04
CA HIS A 166 2.72 6.42 22.81
C HIS A 166 2.50 6.49 24.32
N ASP A 167 2.37 7.72 24.84
CA ASP A 167 2.10 8.02 26.26
C ASP A 167 0.66 7.66 26.71
N GLY A 168 -0.20 7.21 25.79
CA GLY A 168 -1.60 6.87 26.05
C GLY A 168 -2.60 8.00 25.82
N THR A 169 -2.15 9.19 25.40
CA THR A 169 -3.03 10.33 25.12
C THR A 169 -3.90 10.05 23.89
N ALA A 170 -5.22 10.27 24.03
CA ALA A 170 -6.14 10.17 22.90
C ALA A 170 -5.98 11.37 21.95
N LEU A 171 -5.96 11.11 20.65
CA LEU A 171 -5.72 12.10 19.60
C LEU A 171 -6.99 12.41 18.80
N GLY A 172 -7.04 13.62 18.23
CA GLY A 172 -8.07 13.99 17.25
C GLY A 172 -7.90 13.25 15.91
N ASN A 173 -8.99 13.06 15.17
CA ASN A 173 -8.94 12.48 13.83
C ASN A 173 -8.22 13.40 12.85
N SER A 174 -7.54 12.82 11.87
CA SER A 174 -6.87 13.57 10.81
C SER A 174 -7.86 14.25 9.86
N LEU A 175 -7.32 15.06 8.93
CA LEU A 175 -8.01 15.41 7.68
C LEU A 175 -8.17 14.18 6.76
N VAL A 176 -8.80 14.37 5.60
CA VAL A 176 -8.98 13.31 4.59
C VAL A 176 -7.84 13.35 3.57
N TYR A 177 -7.15 12.22 3.44
CA TYR A 177 -6.10 12.01 2.46
C TYR A 177 -6.64 11.32 1.23
N THR A 178 -6.03 11.56 0.05
CA THR A 178 -6.39 10.87 -1.19
C THR A 178 -5.17 10.28 -1.87
N ILE A 179 -5.26 9.01 -2.25
CA ILE A 179 -4.29 8.37 -3.12
C ILE A 179 -4.94 8.15 -4.48
N LYS A 180 -4.28 8.67 -5.50
CA LYS A 180 -4.62 8.46 -6.90
C LYS A 180 -3.72 7.38 -7.48
N PHE A 181 -4.33 6.29 -7.89
CA PHE A 181 -3.65 5.18 -8.52
C PHE A 181 -3.72 5.33 -10.04
N ASN A 182 -2.57 5.26 -10.69
CA ASN A 182 -2.43 5.43 -12.12
C ASN A 182 -1.83 4.17 -12.75
N PRO A 183 -2.65 3.26 -13.28
CA PRO A 183 -2.17 2.12 -14.05
C PRO A 183 -1.22 2.56 -15.16
N VAL A 184 0.00 2.01 -15.20
CA VAL A 184 0.95 2.29 -16.28
C VAL A 184 0.89 1.19 -17.34
N PRO A 185 1.05 1.53 -18.64
CA PRO A 185 1.05 0.51 -19.69
C PRO A 185 2.14 -0.54 -19.47
N GLU A 186 1.88 -1.78 -19.89
CA GLU A 186 2.93 -2.80 -19.97
C GLU A 186 4.12 -2.30 -20.79
N PRO A 187 5.36 -2.39 -20.27
CA PRO A 187 6.54 -2.09 -21.05
C PRO A 187 6.51 -2.85 -22.38
N ALA A 188 6.75 -2.15 -23.49
CA ALA A 188 6.73 -2.76 -24.84
C ALA A 188 7.67 -3.98 -24.96
N SER A 189 8.68 -4.08 -24.10
CA SER A 189 9.59 -5.24 -23.99
C SER A 189 8.89 -6.54 -23.59
N LEU A 190 7.88 -6.51 -22.71
CA LEU A 190 7.08 -7.69 -22.35
C LEU A 190 6.24 -8.18 -23.53
N ALA A 191 5.64 -7.25 -24.29
CA ALA A 191 4.89 -7.56 -25.50
C ALA A 191 5.77 -8.19 -26.60
N VAL A 192 7.03 -7.73 -26.73
CA VAL A 192 8.02 -8.27 -27.69
C VAL A 192 8.49 -9.68 -27.31
N LEU A 193 8.67 -9.97 -26.01
CA LEU A 193 9.02 -11.32 -25.54
C LEU A 193 7.87 -12.32 -25.76
N ALA A 194 6.62 -11.91 -25.55
CA ALA A 194 5.43 -12.73 -25.81
C ALA A 194 5.24 -13.03 -27.31
N THR A 195 5.48 -12.05 -28.18
CA THR A 195 5.45 -12.27 -29.64
C THR A 195 6.62 -13.11 -30.14
N GLY A 196 7.82 -12.93 -29.58
CA GLY A 196 9.01 -13.71 -29.94
C GLY A 196 8.89 -15.20 -29.60
N THR A 197 8.34 -15.53 -28.42
CA THR A 197 8.10 -16.92 -27.99
C THR A 197 6.98 -17.59 -28.78
N GLY A 198 5.90 -16.87 -29.10
CA GLY A 198 4.82 -17.37 -29.97
C GLY A 198 5.31 -17.75 -31.37
N LEU A 199 6.19 -16.96 -31.96
CA LEU A 199 6.79 -17.25 -33.28
C LEU A 199 7.75 -18.45 -33.24
N LEU A 200 8.52 -18.63 -32.16
CA LEU A 200 9.37 -19.80 -31.97
C LEU A 200 8.57 -21.10 -31.82
N LEU A 201 7.42 -21.07 -31.14
CA LEU A 201 6.54 -22.24 -31.03
C LEU A 201 5.81 -22.56 -32.34
N LEU A 202 5.41 -21.55 -33.11
CA LEU A 202 4.81 -21.73 -34.43
C LEU A 202 5.81 -22.27 -35.46
N SER A 203 7.08 -21.87 -35.40
CA SER A 203 8.13 -22.37 -36.30
C SER A 203 8.52 -23.83 -36.03
N ARG A 204 8.40 -24.31 -34.78
CA ARG A 204 8.61 -25.74 -34.44
C ARG A 204 7.48 -26.67 -34.86
N ARG A 205 6.28 -26.16 -35.12
CA ARG A 205 5.12 -26.97 -35.54
C ARG A 205 5.04 -27.19 -37.06
N ARG A 206 5.93 -26.58 -37.84
CA ARG A 206 6.01 -26.68 -39.31
C ARG A 206 7.19 -27.51 -39.84
N ARG A 207 7.93 -28.19 -38.97
CA ARG A 207 8.88 -29.26 -39.34
C ARG A 207 8.29 -30.60 -38.93
#